data_AF-A0A0V7ZA85-F1
#
_entry.id   AF-A0A0V7ZA85-F1
#
_cell.length_a   1.000
_cell.length_b   1.000
_cell.length_c   1.000
_cell.angle_alpha   90.00
_cell.angle_beta   90.00
_cell.angle_gamma   90.00
#
_symmetry.space_group_name_H-M   'P 1'
#
loop_
_entity.id
_entity.type
_entity.pdbx_description
1 polymer ?
#
loop_
_entity_poly.entity_id
_entity_poly.type
_entity_poly.pdbx_seq_one_letter_code
_entity_poly.pdbx_strand_id
1 'polypeptide(L)'
;MIIREFLAWTQNASAGSRAEATTALARAYLYGDLSADEAWEAKTALLSLLDDPSPVVRRALAETCAASARTPRPLVVALSCDVPEVARLVLARSPVLTDADLVDAAALGDETTRAVIAARHHLSHSVSGALAEIGELDTLVVLAGNPTAKITAGRMLRMIERRGGEAALREALLRRSDLPPEVRYAIGLAVAEALSMFVTARGWLGTERCDRMRREASERVALETCDGSGAAGVARLVTHLRTTHQLTAGLILRAVLSGRTDFVQAALADLSGQDHVGIARAMRDPRSFAELHRKAGLPDALLPAMQAALVARQTVDGRIGFHGAGLSRRVIESAIDACTDLPAPEMHAVVALLTRYETEAARDEAREVALAIAAEATAREAARRDAEAADAAWRAALNSQRCKTFNASQDTVQVVAMAPSETPDPVMIEPKVVADSAVEPVMAEPTNPVSAILDALPEQILAWYRTEPQEEDPEVQVAMQEVLDGLGADLLEHFRASRGSADTGSNEGIRIAA
;
A
#
# COMPACT_ATOMS: atom_id res chain seq x y z
N MET A 1 -34.17 -11.53 -48.37
CA MET A 1 -35.07 -10.46 -48.89
C MET A 1 -35.16 -9.26 -47.94
N ILE A 2 -35.13 -9.47 -46.61
CA ILE A 2 -35.26 -8.42 -45.57
C ILE A 2 -34.12 -7.38 -45.58
N ILE A 3 -32.88 -7.77 -45.93
CA ILE A 3 -31.71 -6.87 -45.84
C ILE A 3 -31.67 -5.83 -46.96
N ARG A 4 -32.16 -6.16 -48.17
CA ARG A 4 -32.25 -5.18 -49.27
C ARG A 4 -33.28 -4.08 -48.97
N GLU A 5 -34.40 -4.45 -48.37
CA GLU A 5 -35.44 -3.51 -47.93
C GLU A 5 -34.95 -2.67 -46.75
N PHE A 6 -34.22 -3.27 -45.80
CA PHE A 6 -33.55 -2.57 -44.71
C PHE A 6 -32.58 -1.50 -45.24
N LEU A 7 -31.66 -1.88 -46.14
CA LEU A 7 -30.68 -0.94 -46.69
C LEU A 7 -31.36 0.18 -47.51
N ALA A 8 -32.38 -0.15 -48.31
CA ALA A 8 -33.15 0.84 -49.07
C ALA A 8 -33.90 1.82 -48.14
N TRP A 9 -34.49 1.34 -47.05
CA TRP A 9 -35.19 2.18 -46.07
C TRP A 9 -34.22 3.09 -45.30
N THR A 10 -33.05 2.57 -44.92
CA THR A 10 -32.04 3.37 -44.19
C THR A 10 -31.53 4.57 -44.99
N GLN A 11 -31.66 4.61 -46.31
CA GLN A 11 -31.23 5.78 -47.09
C GLN A 11 -32.04 7.06 -46.79
N ASN A 12 -33.31 6.93 -46.38
CA ASN A 12 -34.21 8.07 -46.15
C ASN A 12 -34.63 8.24 -44.67
N ALA A 13 -34.19 7.35 -43.78
CA ALA A 13 -34.57 7.37 -42.38
C ALA A 13 -33.75 8.38 -41.54
N SER A 14 -34.32 8.86 -40.45
CA SER A 14 -33.61 9.69 -39.47
C SER A 14 -32.44 8.94 -38.82
N ALA A 15 -31.42 9.65 -38.33
CA ALA A 15 -30.27 9.01 -37.68
C ALA A 15 -30.66 8.13 -36.49
N GLY A 16 -31.67 8.53 -35.70
CA GLY A 16 -32.19 7.72 -34.59
C GLY A 16 -32.83 6.43 -35.07
N SER A 17 -33.70 6.51 -36.07
CA SER A 17 -34.32 5.33 -36.67
C SER A 17 -33.29 4.37 -37.29
N ARG A 18 -32.22 4.90 -37.92
CA ARG A 18 -31.12 4.07 -38.43
C ARG A 18 -30.32 3.42 -37.30
N ALA A 19 -30.10 4.10 -36.19
CA ALA A 19 -29.39 3.55 -35.02
C ALA A 19 -30.17 2.41 -34.35
N GLU A 20 -31.50 2.54 -34.22
CA GLU A 20 -32.37 1.47 -33.74
C GLU A 20 -32.32 0.25 -34.66
N ALA A 21 -32.44 0.48 -35.97
CA ALA A 21 -32.38 -0.55 -36.99
C ALA A 21 -31.01 -1.26 -37.01
N THR A 22 -29.93 -0.51 -36.85
CA THR A 22 -28.56 -1.02 -36.69
C THR A 22 -28.43 -1.91 -35.48
N THR A 23 -28.99 -1.50 -34.35
CA THR A 23 -29.01 -2.30 -33.11
C THR A 23 -29.75 -3.62 -33.32
N ALA A 24 -30.91 -3.59 -34.00
CA ALA A 24 -31.68 -4.80 -34.31
C ALA A 24 -30.91 -5.76 -35.23
N LEU A 25 -30.31 -5.24 -36.30
CA LEU A 25 -29.49 -6.04 -37.23
C LEU A 25 -28.26 -6.65 -36.53
N ALA A 26 -27.55 -5.86 -35.73
CA ALA A 26 -26.38 -6.33 -34.98
C ALA A 26 -26.76 -7.42 -33.98
N ARG A 27 -27.89 -7.28 -33.27
CA ARG A 27 -28.40 -8.34 -32.37
C ARG A 27 -28.78 -9.60 -33.13
N ALA A 28 -29.45 -9.47 -34.28
CA ALA A 28 -29.79 -10.62 -35.13
C ALA A 28 -28.53 -11.36 -35.61
N TYR A 29 -27.48 -10.62 -35.99
CA TYR A 29 -26.21 -11.23 -36.39
C TYR A 29 -25.49 -11.95 -35.23
N LEU A 30 -25.46 -11.35 -34.05
CA LEU A 30 -24.69 -11.86 -32.91
C LEU A 30 -25.38 -12.99 -32.15
N TYR A 31 -26.72 -12.97 -32.09
CA TYR A 31 -27.51 -13.87 -31.24
C TYR A 31 -28.62 -14.61 -31.98
N GLY A 32 -28.89 -14.25 -33.24
CA GLY A 32 -29.89 -14.94 -34.05
C GLY A 32 -29.37 -16.25 -34.65
N ASP A 33 -30.29 -17.18 -34.86
CA ASP A 33 -30.08 -18.43 -35.60
C ASP A 33 -30.21 -18.18 -37.11
N LEU A 34 -29.27 -17.39 -37.65
CA LEU A 34 -29.21 -17.10 -39.08
C LEU A 34 -28.58 -18.26 -39.85
N SER A 35 -29.12 -18.55 -41.03
CA SER A 35 -28.43 -19.42 -42.00
C SER A 35 -27.10 -18.80 -42.46
N ALA A 36 -26.24 -19.61 -43.09
CA ALA A 36 -24.93 -19.12 -43.56
C ALA A 36 -25.05 -17.94 -44.54
N ASP A 37 -26.03 -17.99 -45.43
CA ASP A 37 -26.29 -16.93 -46.43
C ASP A 37 -26.81 -15.66 -45.75
N GLU A 38 -27.76 -15.79 -44.81
CA GLU A 38 -28.30 -14.64 -44.05
C GLU A 38 -27.25 -14.01 -43.14
N ALA A 39 -26.38 -14.81 -42.52
CA ALA A 39 -25.26 -14.31 -41.72
C ALA A 39 -24.25 -13.55 -42.59
N TRP A 40 -23.99 -14.01 -43.81
CA TRP A 40 -23.13 -13.31 -44.76
C TRP A 40 -23.74 -11.97 -45.21
N GLU A 41 -25.04 -11.95 -45.52
CA GLU A 41 -25.75 -10.72 -45.88
C GLU A 41 -25.76 -9.73 -44.69
N ALA A 42 -26.07 -10.21 -43.48
CA ALA A 42 -26.11 -9.38 -42.28
C ALA A 42 -24.73 -8.79 -41.95
N LYS A 43 -23.66 -9.60 -42.04
CA LYS A 43 -22.28 -9.11 -41.90
C LYS A 43 -21.97 -8.02 -42.92
N THR A 44 -22.36 -8.20 -44.17
CA THR A 44 -22.13 -7.22 -45.24
C THR A 44 -22.85 -5.91 -44.95
N ALA A 45 -24.11 -5.97 -44.51
CA ALA A 45 -24.87 -4.79 -44.09
C ALA A 45 -24.24 -4.08 -42.89
N LEU A 46 -23.80 -4.82 -41.86
CA LEU A 46 -23.11 -4.24 -40.70
C LEU A 46 -21.81 -3.51 -41.08
N LEU A 47 -21.03 -4.06 -42.00
CA LEU A 47 -19.81 -3.41 -42.48
C LEU A 47 -20.12 -2.13 -43.28
N SER A 48 -21.21 -2.12 -44.08
CA SER A 48 -21.61 -0.91 -44.81
C SER A 48 -22.05 0.24 -43.90
N LEU A 49 -22.52 -0.07 -42.68
CA LEU A 49 -22.92 0.94 -41.70
C LEU A 49 -21.73 1.65 -41.04
N LEU A 50 -20.49 1.18 -41.25
CA LEU A 50 -19.29 1.91 -40.84
C LEU A 50 -19.16 3.25 -41.55
N ASP A 51 -19.69 3.35 -42.77
CA ASP A 51 -19.67 4.56 -43.59
C ASP A 51 -20.88 5.48 -43.31
N ASP A 52 -21.72 5.20 -42.31
CA ASP A 52 -22.85 6.08 -41.96
C ASP A 52 -22.33 7.46 -41.49
N PRO A 53 -22.82 8.58 -42.05
CA PRO A 53 -22.33 9.91 -41.70
C PRO A 53 -22.63 10.29 -40.24
N SER A 54 -23.62 9.68 -39.60
CA SER A 54 -24.00 9.99 -38.22
C SER A 54 -23.21 9.16 -37.21
N PRO A 55 -22.50 9.78 -36.26
CA PRO A 55 -21.81 9.05 -35.19
C PRO A 55 -22.78 8.32 -34.27
N VAL A 56 -24.06 8.70 -34.22
CA VAL A 56 -25.09 8.01 -33.41
C VAL A 56 -25.31 6.57 -33.91
N VAL A 57 -25.29 6.37 -35.23
CA VAL A 57 -25.46 5.05 -35.84
C VAL A 57 -24.23 4.18 -35.59
N ARG A 58 -23.03 4.72 -35.80
CA ARG A 58 -21.76 4.02 -35.55
C ARG A 58 -21.58 3.72 -34.06
N ARG A 59 -22.04 4.61 -33.19
CA ARG A 59 -22.12 4.36 -31.73
C ARG A 59 -23.05 3.19 -31.41
N ALA A 60 -24.25 3.14 -31.98
CA ALA A 60 -25.17 2.02 -31.76
C ALA A 60 -24.58 0.67 -32.22
N LEU A 61 -23.82 0.70 -33.32
CA LEU A 61 -23.04 -0.44 -33.80
C LEU A 61 -21.99 -0.86 -32.76
N ALA A 62 -21.20 0.09 -32.26
CA ALA A 62 -20.17 -0.15 -31.24
C ALA A 62 -20.78 -0.67 -29.93
N GLU A 63 -21.83 -0.04 -29.39
CA GLU A 63 -22.49 -0.46 -28.15
C GLU A 63 -22.99 -1.90 -28.22
N THR A 64 -23.56 -2.30 -29.36
CA THR A 64 -24.11 -3.64 -29.55
C THR A 64 -23.01 -4.69 -29.76
N CYS A 65 -21.96 -4.34 -30.51
CA CYS A 65 -20.93 -5.27 -30.95
C CYS A 65 -19.72 -5.36 -30.02
N ALA A 66 -19.49 -4.37 -29.16
CA ALA A 66 -18.25 -4.20 -28.41
C ALA A 66 -17.88 -5.40 -27.53
N ALA A 67 -18.83 -6.10 -26.92
CA ALA A 67 -18.52 -7.17 -25.97
C ALA A 67 -18.51 -8.59 -26.59
N SER A 68 -18.85 -8.74 -27.88
CA SER A 68 -19.06 -10.07 -28.48
C SER A 68 -17.83 -10.58 -29.24
N ALA A 69 -17.45 -11.83 -28.98
CA ALA A 69 -16.42 -12.55 -29.75
C ALA A 69 -16.88 -12.96 -31.15
N ARG A 70 -18.21 -12.93 -31.42
CA ARG A 70 -18.79 -13.19 -32.75
C ARG A 70 -18.71 -11.97 -33.67
N THR A 71 -18.36 -10.80 -33.13
CA THR A 71 -18.28 -9.56 -33.92
C THR A 71 -17.21 -9.67 -35.01
N PRO A 72 -17.49 -9.25 -36.26
CA PRO A 72 -16.49 -9.28 -37.32
C PRO A 72 -15.29 -8.40 -36.97
N ARG A 73 -14.07 -8.97 -36.99
CA ARG A 73 -12.83 -8.23 -36.69
C ARG A 73 -12.68 -6.92 -37.49
N PRO A 74 -12.94 -6.87 -38.82
CA PRO A 74 -12.85 -5.61 -39.57
C PRO A 74 -13.76 -4.50 -39.05
N LEU A 75 -14.92 -4.87 -38.50
CA LEU A 75 -15.87 -3.91 -37.92
C LEU A 75 -15.31 -3.32 -36.63
N VAL A 76 -14.74 -4.14 -35.75
CA VAL A 76 -14.16 -3.68 -34.49
C VAL A 76 -12.94 -2.77 -34.74
N VAL A 77 -12.05 -3.17 -35.65
CA VAL A 77 -10.84 -2.40 -35.99
C VAL A 77 -11.19 -1.04 -36.60
N ALA A 78 -12.21 -0.99 -37.48
CA ALA A 78 -12.69 0.28 -38.02
C ALA A 78 -13.27 1.19 -36.93
N LEU A 79 -14.12 0.63 -36.04
CA LEU A 79 -14.71 1.39 -34.94
C LEU A 79 -13.67 1.87 -33.93
N SER A 80 -12.56 1.14 -33.71
CA SER A 80 -11.49 1.59 -32.79
C SER A 80 -10.73 2.81 -33.28
N CYS A 81 -10.82 3.13 -34.57
CA CYS A 81 -10.19 4.31 -35.19
C CYS A 81 -11.19 5.45 -35.44
N ASP A 82 -12.43 5.31 -34.98
CA ASP A 82 -13.49 6.31 -35.14
C ASP A 82 -13.34 7.45 -34.11
N VAL A 83 -14.32 8.35 -34.06
CA VAL A 83 -14.41 9.41 -33.05
C VAL A 83 -14.36 8.82 -31.63
N PRO A 84 -13.78 9.53 -30.65
CA PRO A 84 -13.50 8.97 -29.33
C PRO A 84 -14.71 8.38 -28.60
N GLU A 85 -15.91 8.92 -28.79
CA GLU A 85 -17.15 8.41 -28.17
C GLU A 85 -17.57 7.03 -28.68
N VAL A 86 -17.12 6.65 -29.88
CA VAL A 86 -17.37 5.35 -30.51
C VAL A 86 -16.21 4.40 -30.25
N ALA A 87 -14.98 4.86 -30.51
CA ALA A 87 -13.77 4.06 -30.35
C ALA A 87 -13.60 3.52 -28.93
N ARG A 88 -13.84 4.36 -27.92
CA ARG A 88 -13.70 3.95 -26.52
C ARG A 88 -14.63 2.79 -26.13
N LEU A 89 -15.79 2.64 -26.76
CA LEU A 89 -16.71 1.53 -26.47
C LEU A 89 -16.12 0.18 -26.85
N VAL A 90 -15.54 0.08 -28.06
CA VAL A 90 -14.93 -1.16 -28.54
C VAL A 90 -13.57 -1.41 -27.88
N LEU A 91 -12.77 -0.36 -27.67
CA LEU A 91 -11.49 -0.44 -26.97
C LEU A 91 -11.65 -0.88 -25.51
N ALA A 92 -12.76 -0.53 -24.84
CA ALA A 92 -13.00 -0.94 -23.46
C ALA A 92 -13.27 -2.44 -23.30
N ARG A 93 -13.91 -3.08 -24.30
CA ARG A 93 -14.60 -4.38 -24.07
C ARG A 93 -14.36 -5.45 -25.12
N SER A 94 -13.85 -5.11 -26.31
CA SER A 94 -13.79 -6.09 -27.39
C SER A 94 -12.77 -7.19 -27.15
N PRO A 95 -13.18 -8.47 -27.17
CA PRO A 95 -12.27 -9.60 -27.09
C PRO A 95 -11.62 -9.92 -28.45
N VAL A 96 -12.08 -9.26 -29.53
CA VAL A 96 -11.59 -9.49 -30.89
C VAL A 96 -10.32 -8.69 -31.18
N LEU A 97 -10.05 -7.64 -30.40
CA LEU A 97 -8.83 -6.82 -30.48
C LEU A 97 -7.63 -7.60 -29.97
N THR A 98 -6.54 -7.54 -30.73
CA THR A 98 -5.23 -8.09 -30.36
C THR A 98 -4.44 -7.06 -29.56
N ASP A 99 -3.36 -7.52 -28.91
CA ASP A 99 -2.43 -6.63 -28.22
C ASP A 99 -1.87 -5.55 -29.15
N ALA A 100 -1.58 -5.89 -30.42
CA ALA A 100 -1.09 -4.93 -31.40
C ALA A 100 -2.12 -3.81 -31.65
N ASP A 101 -3.40 -4.17 -31.84
CA ASP A 101 -4.46 -3.18 -32.05
C ASP A 101 -4.61 -2.25 -30.83
N LEU A 102 -4.49 -2.79 -29.60
CA LEU A 102 -4.59 -2.01 -28.37
C LEU A 102 -3.37 -1.10 -28.17
N VAL A 103 -2.17 -1.56 -28.53
CA VAL A 103 -0.94 -0.74 -28.48
C VAL A 103 -1.02 0.41 -29.49
N ASP A 104 -1.45 0.13 -30.72
CA ASP A 104 -1.62 1.16 -31.76
C ASP A 104 -2.69 2.19 -31.34
N ALA A 105 -3.82 1.72 -30.80
CA ALA A 105 -4.87 2.59 -30.28
C ALA A 105 -4.39 3.43 -29.08
N ALA A 106 -3.56 2.88 -28.19
CA ALA A 106 -2.98 3.63 -27.08
C ALA A 106 -1.99 4.71 -27.55
N ALA A 107 -1.23 4.43 -28.62
CA ALA A 107 -0.27 5.37 -29.20
C ALA A 107 -0.94 6.53 -29.93
N LEU A 108 -2.05 6.29 -30.63
CA LEU A 108 -2.78 7.31 -31.38
C LEU A 108 -3.85 8.03 -30.55
N GLY A 109 -4.32 7.40 -29.47
CA GLY A 109 -5.41 7.89 -28.65
C GLY A 109 -5.04 9.04 -27.71
N ASP A 110 -6.07 9.73 -27.23
CA ASP A 110 -5.97 10.69 -26.12
C ASP A 110 -5.81 9.96 -24.77
N GLU A 111 -5.58 10.74 -23.71
CA GLU A 111 -5.36 10.20 -22.37
C GLU A 111 -6.57 9.41 -21.85
N THR A 112 -7.77 9.90 -22.09
CA THR A 112 -9.01 9.21 -21.73
C THR A 112 -9.14 7.86 -22.45
N THR A 113 -8.69 7.76 -23.71
CA THR A 113 -8.67 6.50 -24.46
C THR A 113 -7.66 5.52 -23.85
N ARG A 114 -6.46 5.99 -23.49
CA ARG A 114 -5.47 5.16 -22.78
C ARG A 114 -5.98 4.67 -21.43
N ALA A 115 -6.65 5.51 -20.66
CA ALA A 115 -7.27 5.12 -19.39
C ALA A 115 -8.36 4.05 -19.59
N VAL A 116 -9.17 4.16 -20.66
CA VAL A 116 -10.15 3.12 -21.04
C VAL A 116 -9.47 1.79 -21.38
N ILE A 117 -8.35 1.82 -22.12
CA ILE A 117 -7.57 0.61 -22.42
C ILE A 117 -6.96 0.04 -21.12
N ALA A 118 -6.44 0.89 -20.24
CA ALA A 118 -5.86 0.51 -18.95
C ALA A 118 -6.86 -0.17 -18.00
N ALA A 119 -8.15 0.20 -18.10
CA ALA A 119 -9.22 -0.40 -17.30
C ALA A 119 -9.68 -1.79 -17.80
N ARG A 120 -9.17 -2.27 -18.95
CA ARG A 120 -9.54 -3.58 -19.50
C ARG A 120 -9.14 -4.72 -18.57
N HIS A 121 -9.99 -5.73 -18.48
CA HIS A 121 -9.65 -6.96 -17.77
C HIS A 121 -8.57 -7.76 -18.52
N HIS A 122 -7.67 -8.42 -17.78
CA HIS A 122 -6.62 -9.31 -18.32
C HIS A 122 -5.66 -8.65 -19.33
N LEU A 123 -5.23 -7.42 -19.08
CA LEU A 123 -4.21 -6.79 -19.92
C LEU A 123 -2.90 -7.59 -19.93
N SER A 124 -2.32 -7.75 -21.12
CA SER A 124 -1.06 -8.44 -21.31
C SER A 124 0.13 -7.55 -20.92
N HIS A 125 1.30 -8.18 -20.74
CA HIS A 125 2.56 -7.46 -20.49
C HIS A 125 2.91 -6.45 -21.59
N SER A 126 2.52 -6.73 -22.85
CA SER A 126 2.80 -5.85 -23.99
C SER A 126 2.00 -4.55 -23.86
N VAL A 127 0.68 -4.65 -23.67
CA VAL A 127 -0.20 -3.49 -23.58
C VAL A 127 0.08 -2.70 -22.29
N SER A 128 0.20 -3.38 -21.15
CA SER A 128 0.58 -2.74 -19.88
C SER A 128 1.93 -2.04 -19.97
N GLY A 129 2.90 -2.64 -20.66
CA GLY A 129 4.21 -2.03 -20.87
C GLY A 129 4.16 -0.78 -21.74
N ALA A 130 3.35 -0.78 -22.80
CA ALA A 130 3.14 0.40 -23.65
C ALA A 130 2.48 1.54 -22.85
N LEU A 131 1.38 1.23 -22.14
CA LEU A 131 0.67 2.21 -21.31
C LEU A 131 1.55 2.79 -20.20
N ALA A 132 2.39 1.96 -19.55
CA ALA A 132 3.33 2.43 -18.54
C ALA A 132 4.38 3.43 -19.11
N GLU A 133 4.73 3.30 -20.39
CA GLU A 133 5.71 4.16 -21.05
C GLU A 133 5.11 5.50 -21.51
N ILE A 134 3.89 5.49 -22.07
CA ILE A 134 3.30 6.67 -22.72
C ILE A 134 2.14 7.31 -21.96
N GLY A 135 1.53 6.60 -21.02
CA GLY A 135 0.36 7.09 -20.28
C GLY A 135 0.70 8.28 -19.37
N GLU A 136 -0.24 9.19 -19.20
CA GLU A 136 -0.18 10.23 -18.16
C GLU A 136 -0.80 9.71 -16.85
N LEU A 137 -0.90 10.58 -15.85
CA LEU A 137 -1.26 10.21 -14.49
C LEU A 137 -2.56 9.37 -14.41
N ASP A 138 -3.63 9.80 -15.09
CA ASP A 138 -4.92 9.11 -15.05
C ASP A 138 -4.81 7.67 -15.57
N THR A 139 -4.15 7.47 -16.72
CA THR A 139 -3.90 6.13 -17.25
C THR A 139 -3.05 5.29 -16.30
N LEU A 140 -1.99 5.87 -15.71
CA LEU A 140 -1.10 5.15 -14.83
C LEU A 140 -1.79 4.72 -13.53
N VAL A 141 -2.63 5.57 -12.96
CA VAL A 141 -3.44 5.26 -11.77
C VAL A 141 -4.44 4.15 -12.06
N VAL A 142 -5.15 4.25 -13.20
CA VAL A 142 -6.09 3.20 -13.62
C VAL A 142 -5.37 1.87 -13.88
N LEU A 143 -4.21 1.91 -14.55
CA LEU A 143 -3.40 0.72 -14.82
C LEU A 143 -2.89 0.08 -13.53
N ALA A 144 -2.34 0.87 -12.60
CA ALA A 144 -1.85 0.38 -11.32
C ALA A 144 -2.98 -0.25 -10.48
N GLY A 145 -4.14 0.42 -10.46
CA GLY A 145 -5.34 -0.04 -9.75
C GLY A 145 -6.06 -1.22 -10.42
N ASN A 146 -5.62 -1.68 -11.60
CA ASN A 146 -6.18 -2.84 -12.27
C ASN A 146 -5.53 -4.14 -11.75
N PRO A 147 -6.21 -4.95 -10.93
CA PRO A 147 -5.62 -6.14 -10.32
C PRO A 147 -5.33 -7.24 -11.36
N THR A 148 -5.95 -7.18 -12.53
CA THR A 148 -5.80 -8.19 -13.58
C THR A 148 -4.79 -7.83 -14.65
N ALA A 149 -4.26 -6.61 -14.61
CA ALA A 149 -3.22 -6.16 -15.53
C ALA A 149 -1.89 -6.83 -15.17
N LYS A 150 -1.25 -7.43 -16.18
CA LYS A 150 0.06 -8.06 -16.04
C LYS A 150 1.16 -7.03 -16.19
N ILE A 151 1.55 -6.40 -15.08
CA ILE A 151 2.60 -5.37 -15.05
C ILE A 151 3.88 -5.99 -14.51
N THR A 152 4.96 -5.95 -15.28
CA THR A 152 6.28 -6.40 -14.81
C THR A 152 6.87 -5.40 -13.81
N ALA A 153 7.73 -5.85 -12.89
CA ALA A 153 8.44 -4.99 -11.94
C ALA A 153 9.13 -3.79 -12.60
N GLY A 154 9.85 -4.01 -13.72
CA GLY A 154 10.51 -2.93 -14.45
C GLY A 154 9.56 -1.87 -15.02
N ARG A 155 8.32 -2.23 -15.34
CA ARG A 155 7.29 -1.28 -15.81
C ARG A 155 6.68 -0.51 -14.65
N MET A 156 6.46 -1.14 -13.50
CA MET A 156 6.07 -0.41 -12.28
C MET A 156 7.15 0.59 -11.86
N LEU A 157 8.43 0.19 -11.91
CA LEU A 157 9.56 1.10 -11.65
C LEU A 157 9.57 2.27 -12.63
N ARG A 158 9.32 2.02 -13.92
CA ARG A 158 9.20 3.08 -14.94
C ARG A 158 8.07 4.06 -14.64
N MET A 159 6.93 3.57 -14.14
CA MET A 159 5.81 4.44 -13.72
C MET A 159 6.22 5.35 -12.55
N ILE A 160 6.95 4.81 -11.56
CA ILE A 160 7.47 5.59 -10.43
C ILE A 160 8.54 6.58 -10.88
N GLU A 161 9.44 6.20 -11.79
CA GLU A 161 10.45 7.11 -12.33
C GLU A 161 9.80 8.34 -12.99
N ARG A 162 8.71 8.13 -13.73
CA ARG A 162 8.00 9.20 -14.45
C ARG A 162 7.10 10.04 -13.55
N ARG A 163 6.36 9.40 -12.63
CA ARG A 163 5.27 10.02 -11.85
C ARG A 163 5.25 9.62 -10.37
N GLY A 164 6.38 9.22 -9.80
CA GLY A 164 6.49 8.76 -8.41
C GLY A 164 6.24 9.85 -7.36
N GLY A 165 6.28 11.13 -7.75
CA GLY A 165 5.86 12.23 -6.89
C GLY A 165 4.34 12.29 -6.67
N GLU A 166 3.55 11.62 -7.50
CA GLU A 166 2.09 11.68 -7.48
C GLU A 166 1.52 10.67 -6.47
N ALA A 167 0.78 11.17 -5.49
CA ALA A 167 0.16 10.37 -4.42
C ALA A 167 -0.69 9.23 -4.97
N ALA A 168 -1.63 9.59 -5.86
CA ALA A 168 -2.62 8.68 -6.41
C ALA A 168 -2.00 7.45 -7.08
N LEU A 169 -0.84 7.63 -7.74
CA LEU A 169 -0.12 6.54 -8.37
C LEU A 169 0.53 5.62 -7.32
N ARG A 170 1.19 6.20 -6.31
CA ARG A 170 1.80 5.43 -5.22
C ARG A 170 0.77 4.58 -4.49
N GLU A 171 -0.38 5.15 -4.17
CA GLU A 171 -1.49 4.44 -3.51
C GLU A 171 -2.07 3.33 -4.38
N ALA A 172 -2.27 3.58 -5.67
CA ALA A 172 -2.74 2.57 -6.59
C ALA A 172 -1.77 1.38 -6.68
N LEU A 173 -0.45 1.64 -6.65
CA LEU A 173 0.56 0.59 -6.63
C LEU A 173 0.63 -0.15 -5.29
N LEU A 174 0.51 0.54 -4.15
CA LEU A 174 0.58 -0.06 -2.81
C LEU A 174 -0.60 -1.00 -2.51
N ARG A 175 -1.76 -0.77 -3.14
CA ARG A 175 -2.93 -1.66 -3.03
C ARG A 175 -2.77 -2.98 -3.80
N ARG A 176 -1.73 -3.13 -4.61
CA ARG A 176 -1.49 -4.37 -5.36
C ARG A 176 -0.89 -5.45 -4.47
N SER A 177 -1.45 -6.66 -4.54
CA SER A 177 -0.93 -7.82 -3.80
C SER A 177 0.34 -8.42 -4.42
N ASP A 178 0.62 -8.16 -5.70
CA ASP A 178 1.77 -8.66 -6.44
C ASP A 178 2.97 -7.70 -6.44
N LEU A 179 2.98 -6.70 -5.54
CA LEU A 179 3.99 -5.64 -5.49
C LEU A 179 5.40 -6.18 -5.16
N PRO A 180 6.37 -6.10 -6.08
CA PRO A 180 7.73 -6.57 -5.81
C PRO A 180 8.48 -5.66 -4.81
N PRO A 181 9.44 -6.19 -4.04
CA PRO A 181 10.19 -5.42 -3.06
C PRO A 181 10.96 -4.25 -3.69
N GLU A 182 11.57 -4.44 -4.86
CA GLU A 182 12.24 -3.35 -5.59
C GLU A 182 11.31 -2.16 -5.88
N VAL A 183 10.02 -2.41 -6.10
CA VAL A 183 9.01 -1.38 -6.36
C VAL A 183 8.58 -0.71 -5.05
N ARG A 184 8.37 -1.49 -3.99
CA ARG A 184 8.06 -0.97 -2.64
C ARG A 184 9.16 -0.03 -2.15
N TYR A 185 10.41 -0.42 -2.37
CA TYR A 185 11.58 0.40 -2.08
C TYR A 185 11.56 1.73 -2.86
N ALA A 186 11.29 1.68 -4.17
CA ALA A 186 11.21 2.89 -5.00
C ALA A 186 10.08 3.83 -4.57
N ILE A 187 8.92 3.29 -4.13
CA ILE A 187 7.83 4.10 -3.57
C ILE A 187 8.29 4.80 -2.29
N GLY A 188 8.93 4.08 -1.36
CA GLY A 188 9.43 4.67 -0.11
C GLY A 188 10.47 5.76 -0.36
N LEU A 189 11.35 5.58 -1.36
CA LEU A 189 12.29 6.61 -1.78
C LEU A 189 11.58 7.87 -2.31
N ALA A 190 10.56 7.70 -3.15
CA ALA A 190 9.78 8.82 -3.68
C ALA A 190 9.01 9.58 -2.57
N VAL A 191 8.54 8.87 -1.53
CA VAL A 191 7.91 9.50 -0.35
C VAL A 191 8.95 10.28 0.46
N ALA A 192 10.11 9.69 0.73
CA ALA A 192 11.20 10.35 1.45
C ALA A 192 11.68 11.62 0.72
N GLU A 193 11.75 11.57 -0.61
CA GLU A 193 12.12 12.70 -1.45
C GLU A 193 11.06 13.82 -1.41
N ALA A 194 9.77 13.48 -1.60
CA ALA A 194 8.68 14.45 -1.54
C ALA A 194 8.63 15.20 -0.19
N LEU A 195 8.79 14.47 0.92
CA LEU A 195 8.83 15.06 2.25
C LEU A 195 10.07 15.94 2.44
N SER A 196 11.24 15.49 1.97
CA SER A 196 12.49 16.25 2.08
C SER A 196 12.43 17.56 1.30
N MET A 197 11.88 17.53 0.08
CA MET A 197 11.67 18.73 -0.74
C MET A 197 10.74 19.73 -0.06
N PHE A 198 9.64 19.26 0.53
CA PHE A 198 8.71 20.12 1.25
C PHE A 198 9.36 20.82 2.43
N VAL A 199 10.00 20.06 3.33
CA VAL A 199 10.65 20.61 4.53
C VAL A 199 11.75 21.61 4.17
N THR A 200 12.47 21.37 3.06
CA THR A 200 13.48 22.28 2.53
C THR A 200 12.85 23.55 1.95
N ALA A 201 11.78 23.42 1.16
CA ALA A 201 11.07 24.55 0.55
C ALA A 201 10.48 25.51 1.60
N ARG A 202 10.09 24.98 2.77
CA ARG A 202 9.62 25.78 3.91
C ARG A 202 10.74 26.38 4.76
N GLY A 203 12.00 26.01 4.51
CA GLY A 203 13.14 26.47 5.31
C GLY A 203 13.19 25.90 6.73
N TRP A 204 12.40 24.87 7.04
CA TRP A 204 12.35 24.24 8.36
C TRP A 204 13.64 23.49 8.70
N LEU A 205 14.32 22.95 7.68
CA LEU A 205 15.62 22.32 7.80
C LEU A 205 16.55 22.74 6.65
N GLY A 206 17.85 22.81 6.94
CA GLY A 206 18.87 23.01 5.92
C GLY A 206 19.00 21.79 5.01
N THR A 207 19.37 22.02 3.74
CA THR A 207 19.54 21.01 2.68
C THR A 207 20.41 19.84 3.11
N GLU A 208 21.57 20.12 3.72
CA GLU A 208 22.50 19.12 4.25
C GLU A 208 21.87 18.17 5.26
N ARG A 209 20.93 18.67 6.09
CA ARG A 209 20.24 17.85 7.08
C ARG A 209 19.15 17.01 6.43
N CYS A 210 18.38 17.58 5.50
CA CYS A 210 17.38 16.84 4.71
C CYS A 210 18.02 15.70 3.91
N ASP A 211 19.16 15.95 3.25
CA ASP A 211 19.87 14.93 2.48
C ASP A 211 20.35 13.77 3.34
N ARG A 212 20.86 14.06 4.55
CA ARG A 212 21.22 13.00 5.50
C ARG A 212 20.01 12.20 5.93
N MET A 213 18.91 12.86 6.29
CA MET A 213 17.67 12.18 6.72
C MET A 213 17.08 11.33 5.59
N ARG A 214 17.14 11.80 4.34
CA ARG A 214 16.70 11.03 3.17
C ARG A 214 17.56 9.78 2.96
N ARG A 215 18.88 9.86 3.14
CA ARG A 215 19.77 8.69 3.08
C ARG A 215 19.43 7.67 4.17
N GLU A 216 19.26 8.14 5.41
CA GLU A 216 18.85 7.28 6.53
C GLU A 216 17.48 6.62 6.29
N ALA A 217 16.50 7.39 5.79
CA ALA A 217 15.20 6.87 5.37
C ALA A 217 15.34 5.78 4.31
N SER A 218 16.16 6.03 3.28
CA SER A 218 16.38 5.07 2.20
C SER A 218 16.99 3.77 2.72
N GLU A 219 17.99 3.86 3.61
CA GLU A 219 18.60 2.69 4.24
C GLU A 219 17.59 1.88 5.06
N ARG A 220 16.72 2.56 5.83
CA ARG A 220 15.65 1.91 6.60
C ARG A 220 14.63 1.24 5.69
N VAL A 221 14.13 1.94 4.67
CA VAL A 221 13.15 1.41 3.71
C VAL A 221 13.71 0.18 3.00
N ALA A 222 14.99 0.17 2.62
CA ALA A 222 15.64 -1.00 2.01
C ALA A 222 15.60 -2.23 2.92
N LEU A 223 15.93 -2.06 4.19
CA LEU A 223 15.96 -3.16 5.16
C LEU A 223 14.56 -3.64 5.54
N GLU A 224 13.60 -2.73 5.69
CA GLU A 224 12.21 -3.07 6.03
C GLU A 224 11.50 -3.78 4.87
N THR A 225 11.80 -3.37 3.63
CA THR A 225 11.23 -4.00 2.43
C THR A 225 11.66 -5.46 2.26
N CYS A 226 12.75 -5.88 2.92
CA CYS A 226 13.16 -7.28 2.92
C CYS A 226 12.19 -8.18 3.70
N ASP A 227 11.43 -7.64 4.64
CA ASP A 227 10.56 -8.42 5.50
C ASP A 227 9.37 -8.97 4.71
N GLY A 228 9.13 -10.27 4.89
CA GLY A 228 8.09 -11.01 4.16
C GLY A 228 8.36 -11.23 2.67
N SER A 229 9.48 -10.74 2.11
CA SER A 229 9.78 -10.82 0.67
C SER A 229 10.41 -12.15 0.23
N GLY A 230 10.92 -12.95 1.17
CA GLY A 230 11.62 -14.21 0.92
C GLY A 230 12.96 -14.05 0.20
N ALA A 231 13.77 -15.12 0.15
CA ALA A 231 15.14 -15.06 -0.36
C ALA A 231 15.24 -14.55 -1.83
N ALA A 232 14.32 -14.97 -2.70
CA ALA A 232 14.30 -14.53 -4.09
C ALA A 232 13.92 -13.05 -4.23
N GLY A 233 13.02 -12.54 -3.38
CA GLY A 233 12.65 -11.12 -3.36
C GLY A 233 13.79 -10.25 -2.88
N VAL A 234 14.45 -10.65 -1.80
CA VAL A 234 15.64 -9.95 -1.25
C VAL A 234 16.77 -9.92 -2.29
N ALA A 235 17.02 -11.03 -2.99
CA ALA A 235 18.03 -11.06 -4.06
C ALA A 235 17.72 -10.05 -5.19
N ARG A 236 16.45 -9.97 -5.64
CA ARG A 236 16.05 -8.96 -6.65
C ARG A 236 16.23 -7.54 -6.15
N LEU A 237 15.87 -7.27 -4.89
CA LEU A 237 16.07 -5.94 -4.28
C LEU A 237 17.56 -5.59 -4.23
N VAL A 238 18.43 -6.51 -3.80
CA VAL A 238 19.89 -6.29 -3.77
C VAL A 238 20.42 -6.00 -5.17
N THR A 239 20.03 -6.80 -6.17
CA THR A 239 20.41 -6.54 -7.57
C THR A 239 19.93 -5.16 -8.02
N HIS A 240 18.69 -4.78 -7.69
CA HIS A 240 18.15 -3.46 -7.99
C HIS A 240 19.00 -2.35 -7.36
N LEU A 241 19.26 -2.43 -6.05
CA LEU A 241 20.12 -1.48 -5.31
C LEU A 241 21.53 -1.40 -5.90
N ARG A 242 22.11 -2.50 -6.36
CA ARG A 242 23.41 -2.48 -7.05
C ARG A 242 23.32 -1.74 -8.38
N THR A 243 22.33 -2.06 -9.22
CA THR A 243 22.16 -1.42 -10.53
C THR A 243 21.87 0.08 -10.44
N THR A 244 21.24 0.53 -9.35
CA THR A 244 20.96 1.95 -9.10
C THR A 244 22.03 2.65 -8.26
N HIS A 245 23.14 1.97 -7.94
CA HIS A 245 24.23 2.48 -7.09
C HIS A 245 23.80 2.88 -5.66
N GLN A 246 22.76 2.26 -5.14
CA GLN A 246 22.22 2.48 -3.80
C GLN A 246 22.66 1.39 -2.79
N LEU A 247 23.31 0.31 -3.26
CA LEU A 247 23.96 -0.67 -2.40
C LEU A 247 25.29 -0.11 -1.89
N THR A 248 25.26 0.56 -0.74
CA THR A 248 26.45 1.16 -0.12
C THR A 248 27.03 0.28 0.98
N ALA A 249 28.32 0.45 1.28
CA ALA A 249 28.96 -0.24 2.40
C ALA A 249 28.32 0.16 3.76
N GLY A 250 27.83 1.40 3.87
CA GLY A 250 27.05 1.87 5.03
C GLY A 250 25.74 1.12 5.21
N LEU A 251 24.99 0.87 4.12
CA LEU A 251 23.77 0.06 4.15
C LEU A 251 24.06 -1.38 4.56
N ILE A 252 25.15 -1.98 4.09
CA ILE A 252 25.53 -3.34 4.47
C ILE A 252 25.94 -3.38 5.95
N LEU A 253 26.71 -2.41 6.44
CA LEU A 253 27.01 -2.28 7.86
C LEU A 253 25.72 -2.15 8.68
N ARG A 254 24.81 -1.27 8.27
CA ARG A 254 23.50 -1.10 8.92
C ARG A 254 22.74 -2.42 8.96
N ALA A 255 22.72 -3.17 7.87
CA ALA A 255 22.06 -4.48 7.80
C ALA A 255 22.66 -5.49 8.79
N VAL A 256 23.97 -5.48 9.00
CA VAL A 256 24.65 -6.30 10.02
C VAL A 256 24.25 -5.87 11.43
N LEU A 257 24.26 -4.56 11.70
CA LEU A 257 23.89 -3.99 13.01
C LEU A 257 22.42 -4.25 13.35
N SER A 258 21.50 -4.08 12.39
CA SER A 258 20.08 -4.39 12.52
C SER A 258 19.80 -5.89 12.54
N GLY A 259 20.63 -6.70 11.88
CA GLY A 259 20.51 -8.16 11.91
C GLY A 259 19.77 -8.81 10.78
N ARG A 260 19.64 -8.09 9.68
CA ARG A 260 18.98 -8.56 8.47
C ARG A 260 19.92 -9.51 7.74
N THR A 261 20.10 -10.71 8.30
CA THR A 261 21.04 -11.71 7.78
C THR A 261 20.73 -12.12 6.34
N ASP A 262 19.45 -12.19 5.97
CA ASP A 262 19.02 -12.47 4.59
C ASP A 262 19.54 -11.42 3.60
N PHE A 263 19.41 -10.14 3.94
CA PHE A 263 19.93 -9.04 3.14
C PHE A 263 21.45 -9.06 3.07
N VAL A 264 22.14 -9.25 4.20
CA VAL A 264 23.61 -9.31 4.26
C VAL A 264 24.13 -10.46 3.40
N GLN A 265 23.52 -11.64 3.51
CA GLN A 265 23.91 -12.80 2.70
C GLN A 265 23.68 -12.55 1.21
N ALA A 266 22.53 -11.98 0.84
CA ALA A 266 22.23 -11.64 -0.55
C ALA A 266 23.18 -10.57 -1.11
N ALA A 267 23.49 -9.52 -0.35
CA ALA A 267 24.43 -8.47 -0.72
C ALA A 267 25.85 -9.02 -0.90
N LEU A 268 26.34 -9.82 0.05
CA LEU A 268 27.65 -10.44 -0.05
C LEU A 268 27.72 -11.47 -1.18
N ALA A 269 26.64 -12.20 -1.47
CA ALA A 269 26.58 -13.13 -2.60
C ALA A 269 26.69 -12.41 -3.94
N ASP A 270 25.92 -11.34 -4.14
CA ASP A 270 25.94 -10.54 -5.36
C ASP A 270 27.28 -9.81 -5.57
N LEU A 271 27.92 -9.32 -4.49
CA LEU A 271 29.22 -8.64 -4.57
C LEU A 271 30.42 -9.58 -4.72
N SER A 272 30.43 -10.72 -4.02
CA SER A 272 31.58 -11.66 -4.01
C SER A 272 31.47 -12.79 -5.03
N GLY A 273 30.29 -13.04 -5.59
CA GLY A 273 30.00 -14.17 -6.48
C GLY A 273 30.02 -15.54 -5.80
N GLN A 274 29.99 -15.60 -4.46
CA GLN A 274 30.00 -16.84 -3.70
C GLN A 274 28.60 -17.38 -3.41
N ASP A 275 28.50 -18.69 -3.08
CA ASP A 275 27.23 -19.32 -2.71
C ASP A 275 26.77 -18.91 -1.29
N HIS A 276 25.45 -18.92 -1.07
CA HIS A 276 24.82 -18.55 0.20
C HIS A 276 25.24 -19.39 1.41
N VAL A 277 25.45 -20.70 1.24
CA VAL A 277 25.95 -21.63 2.26
C VAL A 277 27.39 -21.29 2.66
N GLY A 278 28.23 -20.97 1.68
CA GLY A 278 29.60 -20.51 1.91
C GLY A 278 29.64 -19.22 2.72
N ILE A 279 28.81 -18.25 2.36
CA ILE A 279 28.69 -16.96 3.05
C ILE A 279 28.16 -17.14 4.48
N ALA A 280 27.13 -17.95 4.67
CA ALA A 280 26.58 -18.22 5.99
C ALA A 280 27.60 -18.87 6.94
N ARG A 281 28.50 -19.71 6.41
CA ARG A 281 29.64 -20.24 7.18
C ARG A 281 30.69 -19.17 7.46
N ALA A 282 31.05 -18.37 6.45
CA ALA A 282 32.03 -17.30 6.58
C ALA A 282 31.62 -16.25 7.61
N MET A 283 30.33 -15.92 7.72
CA MET A 283 29.79 -14.98 8.71
C MET A 283 29.93 -15.45 10.16
N ARG A 284 30.18 -16.75 10.40
CA ARG A 284 30.37 -17.29 11.75
C ARG A 284 31.81 -17.17 12.25
N ASP A 285 32.77 -17.20 11.34
CA ASP A 285 34.20 -17.16 11.66
C ASP A 285 34.82 -15.82 11.26
N PRO A 286 35.40 -15.03 12.19
CA PRO A 286 36.00 -13.74 11.89
C PRO A 286 37.05 -13.78 10.77
N ARG A 287 37.85 -14.86 10.68
CA ARG A 287 38.90 -14.97 9.66
C ARG A 287 38.31 -15.18 8.27
N SER A 288 37.36 -16.11 8.16
CA SER A 288 36.63 -16.37 6.92
C SER A 288 35.84 -15.14 6.46
N PHE A 289 35.25 -14.39 7.41
CA PHE A 289 34.57 -13.12 7.11
C PHE A 289 35.51 -12.05 6.56
N ALA A 290 36.74 -11.94 7.07
CA ALA A 290 37.72 -10.97 6.56
C ALA A 290 38.10 -11.24 5.09
N GLU A 291 38.20 -12.51 4.69
CA GLU A 291 38.42 -12.87 3.28
C GLU A 291 37.21 -12.51 2.41
N LEU A 292 35.99 -12.80 2.88
CA LEU A 292 34.76 -12.46 2.19
C LEU A 292 34.58 -10.94 2.04
N HIS A 293 34.86 -10.17 3.10
CA HIS A 293 34.81 -8.71 3.10
C HIS A 293 35.70 -8.11 2.01
N ARG A 294 36.95 -8.60 1.90
CA ARG A 294 37.88 -8.17 0.86
C ARG A 294 37.40 -8.56 -0.54
N LYS A 295 36.88 -9.77 -0.71
CA LYS A 295 36.32 -10.26 -1.99
C LYS A 295 35.08 -9.46 -2.41
N ALA A 296 34.26 -9.02 -1.46
CA ALA A 296 33.10 -8.17 -1.71
C ALA A 296 33.47 -6.70 -2.03
N GLY A 297 34.75 -6.32 -1.94
CA GLY A 297 35.21 -4.96 -2.25
C GLY A 297 34.79 -3.90 -1.24
N LEU A 298 34.51 -4.30 0.01
CA LEU A 298 34.11 -3.38 1.08
C LEU A 298 35.33 -2.63 1.66
N PRO A 299 35.19 -1.37 2.11
CA PRO A 299 36.29 -0.62 2.72
C PRO A 299 36.87 -1.28 3.97
N ASP A 300 38.18 -1.50 4.03
CA ASP A 300 38.87 -2.19 5.13
C ASP A 300 38.61 -1.56 6.52
N ALA A 301 38.33 -0.25 6.57
CA ALA A 301 37.97 0.46 7.79
C ALA A 301 36.69 -0.07 8.46
N LEU A 302 35.76 -0.69 7.72
CA LEU A 302 34.51 -1.24 8.26
C LEU A 302 34.66 -2.65 8.84
N LEU A 303 35.74 -3.35 8.51
CA LEU A 303 35.95 -4.75 8.90
C LEU A 303 35.88 -4.96 10.43
N PRO A 304 36.55 -4.15 11.29
CA PRO A 304 36.49 -4.34 12.75
C PRO A 304 35.07 -4.18 13.28
N ALA A 305 34.33 -3.17 12.82
CA ALA A 305 32.95 -2.91 13.22
C ALA A 305 32.03 -4.08 12.84
N MET A 306 32.15 -4.59 11.60
CA MET A 306 31.31 -5.69 11.12
C MET A 306 31.63 -7.00 11.85
N GLN A 307 32.91 -7.30 12.11
CA GLN A 307 33.29 -8.50 12.87
C GLN A 307 32.79 -8.44 14.31
N ALA A 308 32.98 -7.32 15.00
CA ALA A 308 32.49 -7.12 16.36
C ALA A 308 30.96 -7.23 16.43
N ALA A 309 30.25 -6.65 15.46
CA ALA A 309 28.81 -6.76 15.37
C ALA A 309 28.35 -8.21 15.15
N LEU A 310 28.99 -8.97 14.25
CA LEU A 310 28.65 -10.38 14.02
C LEU A 310 28.90 -11.24 15.27
N VAL A 311 29.99 -11.00 16.00
CA VAL A 311 30.28 -11.71 17.26
C VAL A 311 29.26 -11.36 18.33
N ALA A 312 28.96 -10.07 18.53
CA ALA A 312 27.95 -9.62 19.49
C ALA A 312 26.56 -10.22 19.19
N ARG A 313 26.23 -10.41 17.91
CA ARG A 313 24.96 -11.05 17.52
C ARG A 313 24.93 -12.56 17.71
N GLN A 314 26.08 -13.23 17.72
CA GLN A 314 26.16 -14.66 18.05
C GLN A 314 26.04 -14.89 19.56
N THR A 315 26.46 -13.93 20.39
CA THR A 315 26.36 -14.02 21.86
C THR A 315 25.00 -13.59 22.40
N VAL A 316 24.28 -12.74 21.67
CA VAL A 316 22.88 -12.39 21.96
C VAL A 316 21.99 -13.57 21.51
N ASP A 317 21.76 -14.51 22.42
CA ASP A 317 20.75 -15.57 22.30
C ASP A 317 19.42 -14.93 21.85
N GLY A 318 18.77 -15.53 20.84
CA GLY A 318 17.63 -14.99 20.07
C GLY A 318 16.32 -14.74 20.83
N ARG A 319 16.37 -14.06 21.98
CA ARG A 319 15.25 -13.78 22.88
C ARG A 319 14.90 -12.29 22.98
N ILE A 320 15.66 -11.41 22.35
CA ILE A 320 15.32 -9.98 22.21
C ILE A 320 15.19 -9.70 20.72
N GLY A 321 14.07 -10.15 20.14
CA GLY A 321 13.67 -9.77 18.80
C GLY A 321 13.18 -8.33 18.83
N PHE A 322 14.05 -7.38 18.53
CA PHE A 322 13.58 -6.04 18.13
C PHE A 322 12.64 -6.20 16.95
N HIS A 323 11.53 -5.48 16.98
CA HIS A 323 10.55 -5.51 15.89
C HIS A 323 11.08 -4.64 14.74
N GLY A 324 11.04 -5.15 13.51
CA GLY A 324 11.38 -4.38 12.30
C GLY A 324 12.88 -4.11 12.07
N ALA A 325 13.19 -3.11 11.22
CA ALA A 325 14.54 -2.75 10.79
C ALA A 325 15.38 -1.98 11.83
N GLY A 326 14.97 -2.03 13.11
CA GLY A 326 15.61 -1.35 14.23
C GLY A 326 17.07 -1.76 14.43
N LEU A 327 17.90 -0.78 14.80
CA LEU A 327 19.30 -0.99 15.13
C LEU A 327 19.45 -1.51 16.56
N SER A 328 20.32 -2.50 16.79
CA SER A 328 20.60 -2.97 18.15
C SER A 328 21.68 -2.12 18.82
N ARG A 329 21.30 -1.38 19.87
CA ARG A 329 22.24 -0.53 20.61
C ARG A 329 23.44 -1.31 21.17
N ARG A 330 23.21 -2.47 21.79
CA ARG A 330 24.29 -3.33 22.35
C ARG A 330 25.30 -3.79 21.30
N VAL A 331 24.83 -4.10 20.09
CA VAL A 331 25.68 -4.52 18.97
C VAL A 331 26.50 -3.35 18.46
N ILE A 332 25.91 -2.15 18.42
CA ILE A 332 26.61 -0.92 18.05
C ILE A 332 27.67 -0.53 19.07
N GLU A 333 27.36 -0.60 20.37
CA GLU A 333 28.32 -0.34 21.46
C GLU A 333 29.54 -1.27 21.32
N SER A 334 29.32 -2.56 21.09
CA SER A 334 30.40 -3.53 20.83
C SER A 334 31.23 -3.19 19.58
N ALA A 335 30.59 -2.65 18.53
CA ALA A 335 31.27 -2.23 17.31
C ALA A 335 32.08 -0.93 17.51
N ILE A 336 31.59 0.02 18.32
CA ILE A 336 32.32 1.24 18.70
C ILE A 336 33.56 0.88 19.49
N ASP A 337 33.44 0.00 20.48
CA ASP A 337 34.56 -0.45 21.32
C ASP A 337 35.68 -1.06 20.45
N ALA A 338 35.32 -1.93 19.51
CA ALA A 338 36.29 -2.56 18.59
C ALA A 338 36.98 -1.57 17.63
N CYS A 339 36.36 -0.43 17.33
CA CYS A 339 36.92 0.60 16.46
C CYS A 339 37.78 1.62 17.21
N THR A 340 37.62 1.76 18.53
CA THR A 340 38.29 2.79 19.34
C THR A 340 39.78 2.48 19.55
N ASP A 341 40.17 1.21 19.46
CA ASP A 341 41.55 0.74 19.65
C ASP A 341 42.47 0.91 18.43
N LEU A 342 41.96 1.41 17.29
CA LEU A 342 42.69 1.45 16.02
C LEU A 342 42.99 2.90 15.57
N PRO A 343 44.27 3.34 15.57
CA PRO A 343 44.66 4.71 15.21
C PRO A 343 44.74 4.86 13.68
N ALA A 344 43.60 5.10 13.01
CA ALA A 344 43.56 5.45 11.59
C ALA A 344 42.57 6.60 11.32
N PRO A 345 42.91 7.58 10.46
CA PRO A 345 42.01 8.70 10.15
C PRO A 345 40.69 8.26 9.50
N GLU A 346 40.70 7.15 8.75
CA GLU A 346 39.50 6.52 8.18
C GLU A 346 38.58 5.95 9.27
N MET A 347 39.14 5.51 10.40
CA MET A 347 38.39 4.99 11.54
C MET A 347 37.55 6.07 12.21
N HIS A 348 37.99 7.34 12.20
CA HIS A 348 37.19 8.45 12.73
C HIS A 348 35.85 8.60 12.00
N ALA A 349 35.81 8.39 10.69
CA ALA A 349 34.58 8.46 9.91
C ALA A 349 33.64 7.28 10.26
N VAL A 350 34.20 6.10 10.49
CA VAL A 350 33.45 4.90 10.90
C VAL A 350 32.90 5.06 12.31
N VAL A 351 33.70 5.52 13.26
CA VAL A 351 33.26 5.80 14.64
C VAL A 351 32.15 6.86 14.63
N ALA A 352 32.30 7.96 13.87
CA ALA A 352 31.25 8.97 13.75
C ALA A 352 29.94 8.40 13.17
N LEU A 353 30.03 7.47 12.19
CA LEU A 353 28.88 6.75 11.65
C LEU A 353 28.23 5.85 12.71
N LEU A 354 29.03 5.07 13.45
CA LEU A 354 28.54 4.17 14.48
C LEU A 354 27.90 4.92 15.65
N THR A 355 28.51 6.01 16.13
CA THR A 355 27.91 6.89 17.15
C THR A 355 26.59 7.49 16.64
N ARG A 356 26.49 7.83 15.34
CA ARG A 356 25.20 8.26 14.77
C ARG A 356 24.15 7.16 14.88
N TYR A 357 24.48 5.94 14.45
CA TYR A 357 23.59 4.78 14.59
C TYR A 357 23.26 4.45 16.04
N GLU A 358 24.18 4.65 16.99
CA GLU A 358 23.92 4.50 18.43
C GLU A 358 22.87 5.50 18.91
N THR A 359 23.01 6.78 18.53
CA THR A 359 22.02 7.80 18.90
C THR A 359 20.67 7.59 18.21
N GLU A 360 20.64 6.92 17.06
CA GLU A 360 19.42 6.49 16.39
C GLU A 360 18.78 5.33 17.17
N ALA A 361 19.54 4.27 17.45
CA ALA A 361 19.09 3.10 18.20
C ALA A 361 18.54 3.48 19.58
N ALA A 362 19.24 4.35 20.31
CA ALA A 362 18.78 4.85 21.61
C ALA A 362 17.47 5.64 21.53
N ARG A 363 17.25 6.38 20.42
CA ARG A 363 15.99 7.09 20.20
C ARG A 363 14.86 6.13 19.84
N ASP A 364 15.12 5.14 19.00
CA ASP A 364 14.12 4.13 18.61
C ASP A 364 13.70 3.30 19.83
N GLU A 365 14.66 2.80 20.63
CA GLU A 365 14.40 2.12 21.91
C GLU A 365 13.56 2.98 22.87
N ALA A 366 13.93 4.26 23.04
CA ALA A 366 13.18 5.17 23.91
C ALA A 366 11.74 5.41 23.40
N ARG A 367 11.53 5.43 22.08
CA ARG A 367 10.20 5.58 21.49
C ARG A 367 9.33 4.35 21.71
N GLU A 368 9.86 3.16 21.49
CA GLU A 368 9.12 1.91 21.76
C GLU A 368 8.66 1.84 23.22
N VAL A 369 9.57 2.18 24.15
CA VAL A 369 9.24 2.25 25.58
C VAL A 369 8.19 3.31 25.86
N ALA A 370 8.32 4.51 25.28
CA ALA A 370 7.35 5.60 25.46
C ALA A 370 5.96 5.23 24.92
N LEU A 371 5.89 4.59 23.75
CA LEU A 371 4.64 4.11 23.16
C LEU A 371 3.98 3.03 24.04
N ALA A 372 4.77 2.09 24.57
CA ALA A 372 4.25 1.09 25.50
C ALA A 372 3.68 1.71 26.78
N ILE A 373 4.39 2.68 27.37
CA ILE A 373 3.93 3.42 28.56
C ILE A 373 2.63 4.19 28.25
N ALA A 374 2.57 4.85 27.09
CA ALA A 374 1.38 5.60 26.66
C ALA A 374 0.18 4.67 26.42
N ALA A 375 0.37 3.54 25.76
CA ALA A 375 -0.67 2.53 25.52
C ALA A 375 -1.19 1.93 26.83
N GLU A 376 -0.30 1.68 27.80
CA GLU A 376 -0.72 1.21 29.12
C GLU A 376 -1.51 2.29 29.88
N ALA A 377 -1.12 3.56 29.75
CA ALA A 377 -1.86 4.67 30.35
C ALA A 377 -3.25 4.85 29.73
N THR A 378 -3.38 4.78 28.40
CA THR A 378 -4.68 4.88 27.71
C THR A 378 -5.58 3.68 28.03
N ALA A 379 -5.02 2.47 28.10
CA ALA A 379 -5.75 1.27 28.50
C ALA A 379 -6.27 1.35 29.94
N ARG A 380 -5.46 1.83 30.89
CA ARG A 380 -5.90 2.09 32.27
C ARG A 380 -7.03 3.11 32.33
N GLU A 381 -6.92 4.18 31.55
CA GLU A 381 -7.93 5.24 31.52
C GLU A 381 -9.24 4.78 30.85
N ALA A 382 -9.16 3.96 29.79
CA ALA A 382 -10.32 3.31 29.19
C ALA A 382 -11.01 2.37 30.19
N ALA A 383 -10.24 1.52 30.89
CA ALA A 383 -10.78 0.63 31.93
C ALA A 383 -11.45 1.42 33.08
N ARG A 384 -10.92 2.59 33.44
CA ARG A 384 -11.55 3.49 34.42
C ARG A 384 -12.90 4.00 33.93
N ARG A 385 -12.98 4.46 32.67
CA ARG A 385 -14.24 4.92 32.05
C ARG A 385 -15.28 3.80 31.96
N ASP A 386 -14.85 2.60 31.57
CA ASP A 386 -15.73 1.43 31.47
C ASP A 386 -16.27 1.00 32.84
N ALA A 387 -15.42 1.03 33.88
CA ALA A 387 -15.85 0.78 35.25
C ALA A 387 -16.86 1.82 35.75
N GLU A 388 -16.61 3.11 35.50
CA GLU A 388 -17.54 4.20 35.84
C GLU A 388 -18.88 4.08 35.10
N ALA A 389 -18.85 3.68 33.83
CA ALA A 389 -20.04 3.43 33.01
C ALA A 389 -20.83 2.21 33.51
N ALA A 390 -20.15 1.12 33.86
CA ALA A 390 -20.78 -0.08 34.43
C ALA A 390 -21.45 0.22 35.79
N ASP A 391 -20.75 0.99 36.65
CA ASP A 391 -21.27 1.47 37.92
C ASP A 391 -22.51 2.36 37.74
N ALA A 392 -22.47 3.30 36.78
CA ALA A 392 -23.60 4.16 36.47
C ALA A 392 -24.81 3.35 35.94
N ALA A 393 -24.56 2.37 35.05
CA ALA A 393 -25.58 1.48 34.52
C ALA A 393 -26.22 0.62 35.62
N TRP A 394 -25.43 0.09 36.56
CA TRP A 394 -25.94 -0.65 37.71
C TRP A 394 -26.82 0.23 38.61
N ARG A 395 -26.38 1.46 38.93
CA ARG A 395 -27.19 2.42 39.71
C ARG A 395 -28.50 2.77 39.00
N ALA A 396 -28.47 2.96 37.68
CA ALA A 396 -29.66 3.24 36.89
C ALA A 396 -30.65 2.05 36.89
N ALA A 397 -30.16 0.82 36.74
CA ALA A 397 -30.97 -0.40 36.81
C ALA A 397 -31.64 -0.55 38.19
N LEU A 398 -30.88 -0.31 39.27
CA LEU A 398 -31.39 -0.38 40.63
C LEU A 398 -32.47 0.68 40.90
N ASN A 399 -32.29 1.91 40.39
CA ASN A 399 -33.33 2.95 40.45
C ASN A 399 -34.57 2.59 39.63
N SER A 400 -34.40 2.03 38.42
CA SER A 400 -35.53 1.55 37.61
C SER A 400 -36.32 0.45 38.33
N GLN A 401 -35.63 -0.49 38.98
CA GLN A 401 -36.25 -1.54 39.77
C GLN A 401 -37.01 -0.95 40.97
N ARG A 402 -36.41 0.01 41.70
CA ARG A 402 -37.08 0.73 42.79
C ARG A 402 -38.35 1.43 42.32
N CYS A 403 -38.29 2.20 41.22
CA CYS A 403 -39.45 2.88 40.65
C CYS A 403 -40.55 1.90 40.21
N LYS A 404 -40.18 0.77 39.59
CA LYS A 404 -41.14 -0.29 39.22
C LYS A 404 -41.78 -0.94 40.45
N THR A 405 -41.00 -1.24 41.49
CA THR A 405 -41.54 -1.80 42.74
C THR A 405 -42.43 -0.82 43.49
N PHE A 406 -42.15 0.48 43.43
CA PHE A 406 -42.95 1.52 44.12
C PHE A 406 -44.24 1.85 43.35
N ASN A 407 -44.21 1.80 42.02
CA ASN A 407 -45.41 1.98 41.18
C ASN A 407 -46.32 0.73 41.18
N ALA A 408 -45.75 -0.47 41.29
CA ALA A 408 -46.54 -1.70 41.45
C ALA A 408 -47.32 -1.73 42.77
N SER A 409 -46.88 -1.00 43.81
CA SER A 409 -47.65 -0.85 45.06
C SER A 409 -48.80 0.15 44.96
N GLN A 410 -48.91 0.94 43.88
CA GLN A 410 -50.00 1.91 43.68
C GLN A 410 -51.09 1.40 42.73
N ASP A 411 -50.78 0.49 41.82
CA ASP A 411 -51.78 -0.20 41.00
C ASP A 411 -51.91 -1.66 41.43
N THR A 412 -52.93 -1.92 42.27
CA THR A 412 -53.64 -3.18 42.59
C THR A 412 -53.78 -3.46 44.09
N VAL A 413 -54.74 -2.79 44.73
CA VAL A 413 -55.48 -3.38 45.85
C VAL A 413 -56.82 -3.88 45.30
N GLN A 414 -56.85 -5.15 44.87
CA GLN A 414 -58.06 -5.95 44.90
C GLN A 414 -57.75 -7.26 45.65
N VAL A 415 -58.50 -7.46 46.72
CA VAL A 415 -58.32 -8.48 47.75
C VAL A 415 -59.01 -9.78 47.33
N VAL A 416 -58.31 -10.93 47.36
CA VAL A 416 -58.92 -12.26 47.62
C VAL A 416 -57.98 -13.21 48.39
N ALA A 417 -58.37 -13.46 49.65
CA ALA A 417 -58.31 -14.67 50.50
C ALA A 417 -57.17 -15.75 50.43
N MET A 418 -56.33 -15.77 51.49
CA MET A 418 -56.10 -16.81 52.54
C MET A 418 -55.71 -18.29 52.24
N ALA A 419 -54.40 -18.58 52.46
CA ALA A 419 -53.74 -19.68 53.25
C ALA A 419 -53.69 -21.17 52.77
N PRO A 420 -52.74 -22.03 53.27
CA PRO A 420 -51.31 -21.83 53.61
C PRO A 420 -50.32 -23.00 53.20
N SER A 421 -49.01 -22.66 53.22
CA SER A 421 -47.76 -23.45 53.43
C SER A 421 -47.44 -24.76 52.71
N GLU A 422 -46.24 -24.85 52.10
CA GLU A 422 -45.10 -25.66 52.57
C GLU A 422 -43.82 -25.37 51.76
N THR A 423 -42.69 -25.25 52.45
CA THR A 423 -41.30 -25.07 51.94
C THR A 423 -40.75 -26.35 51.30
N PRO A 424 -39.74 -26.29 50.41
CA PRO A 424 -38.37 -26.56 50.90
C PRO A 424 -37.21 -25.81 50.21
N ASP A 425 -36.15 -25.65 51.02
CA ASP A 425 -34.70 -25.58 50.79
C ASP A 425 -34.01 -24.52 49.89
N PRO A 426 -32.94 -23.86 50.41
CA PRO A 426 -32.09 -22.96 49.64
C PRO A 426 -30.98 -23.72 48.90
N VAL A 427 -30.97 -23.63 47.57
CA VAL A 427 -29.83 -24.07 46.75
C VAL A 427 -28.73 -23.01 46.82
N MET A 428 -27.62 -23.39 47.44
CA MET A 428 -26.33 -22.70 47.36
C MET A 428 -25.80 -22.74 45.92
N ILE A 429 -25.62 -21.58 45.29
CA ILE A 429 -24.81 -21.45 44.08
C ILE A 429 -23.53 -20.73 44.48
N GLU A 430 -22.44 -21.49 44.61
CA GLU A 430 -21.08 -20.97 44.75
C GLU A 430 -20.67 -20.22 43.47
N PRO A 431 -20.00 -19.04 43.56
CA PRO A 431 -19.40 -18.42 42.39
C PRO A 431 -18.09 -19.15 42.06
N LYS A 432 -18.10 -19.89 40.96
CA LYS A 432 -16.90 -20.51 40.38
C LYS A 432 -15.99 -19.40 39.83
N VAL A 433 -14.97 -19.04 40.61
CA VAL A 433 -13.81 -18.28 40.13
C VAL A 433 -13.06 -19.16 39.13
N VAL A 434 -13.10 -18.80 37.85
CA VAL A 434 -12.17 -19.31 36.83
C VAL A 434 -11.22 -18.18 36.50
N ALA A 435 -10.07 -18.20 37.16
CA ALA A 435 -8.87 -17.53 36.70
C ALA A 435 -8.16 -18.48 35.73
N ASP A 436 -8.23 -18.18 34.43
CA ASP A 436 -7.15 -18.39 33.46
C ASP A 436 -7.64 -17.84 32.11
N SER A 437 -7.27 -16.62 31.75
CA SER A 437 -7.23 -16.22 30.35
C SER A 437 -5.75 -16.10 29.98
N ALA A 438 -5.21 -17.22 29.50
CA ALA A 438 -4.00 -17.23 28.73
C ALA A 438 -4.12 -16.15 27.66
N VAL A 439 -3.21 -15.17 27.71
CA VAL A 439 -2.99 -14.21 26.64
C VAL A 439 -2.53 -15.02 25.44
N GLU A 440 -3.44 -15.32 24.52
CA GLU A 440 -3.09 -15.81 23.21
C GLU A 440 -2.17 -14.77 22.56
N PRO A 441 -1.04 -15.18 21.95
CA PRO A 441 -0.18 -14.25 21.25
C PRO A 441 -1.00 -13.64 20.11
N VAL A 442 -1.16 -12.33 20.15
CA VAL A 442 -1.74 -11.54 19.05
C VAL A 442 -1.01 -11.97 17.78
N MET A 443 -1.73 -12.67 16.91
CA MET A 443 -1.25 -13.05 15.60
C MET A 443 -0.86 -11.76 14.88
N ALA A 444 0.43 -11.63 14.55
CA ALA A 444 0.96 -10.49 13.82
C ALA A 444 0.10 -10.26 12.58
N GLU A 445 -0.61 -9.13 12.54
CA GLU A 445 -1.34 -8.69 11.37
C GLU A 445 -0.36 -8.66 10.18
N PRO A 446 -0.80 -9.02 8.96
CA PRO A 446 0.05 -8.91 7.79
C PRO A 446 0.49 -7.45 7.68
N THR A 447 1.81 -7.22 7.85
CA THR A 447 2.42 -5.89 7.86
C THR A 447 1.91 -5.12 6.65
N ASN A 448 1.11 -4.08 6.90
CA ASN A 448 0.60 -3.23 5.83
C ASN A 448 1.84 -2.65 5.11
N PRO A 449 2.00 -2.84 3.79
CA PRO A 449 3.17 -2.31 3.07
C PRO A 449 3.30 -0.78 3.26
N VAL A 450 2.19 -0.10 3.54
CA VAL A 450 2.12 1.32 3.90
C VAL A 450 2.74 1.58 5.28
N SER A 451 2.41 0.78 6.29
CA SER A 451 2.92 0.95 7.66
C SER A 451 4.43 0.72 7.69
N ALA A 452 4.91 -0.33 7.04
CA ALA A 452 6.33 -0.63 6.90
C ALA A 452 7.13 0.54 6.26
N ILE A 453 6.57 1.20 5.25
CA ILE A 453 7.22 2.37 4.62
C ILE A 453 7.21 3.56 5.59
N LEU A 454 6.10 3.80 6.28
CA LEU A 454 5.99 4.90 7.26
C LEU A 454 6.92 4.71 8.46
N ASP A 455 6.99 3.49 9.01
CA ASP A 455 7.88 3.12 10.13
C ASP A 455 9.37 3.23 9.74
N ALA A 456 9.66 3.10 8.44
CA ALA A 456 10.99 3.28 7.88
C ALA A 456 11.37 4.76 7.69
N LEU A 457 10.42 5.70 7.64
CA LEU A 457 10.73 7.13 7.51
C LEU A 457 11.20 7.71 8.86
N PRO A 458 12.20 8.60 8.87
CA PRO A 458 12.68 9.22 10.10
C PRO A 458 11.54 9.99 10.79
N GLU A 459 11.28 9.66 12.06
CA GLU A 459 10.27 10.33 12.89
C GLU A 459 10.44 11.85 12.97
N GLN A 460 11.65 12.37 12.77
CA GLN A 460 11.85 13.81 12.68
C GLN A 460 11.15 14.42 11.47
N ILE A 461 11.06 13.71 10.34
CA ILE A 461 10.26 14.14 9.19
C ILE A 461 8.77 14.10 9.56
N LEU A 462 8.32 13.05 10.26
CA LEU A 462 6.92 12.84 10.63
C LEU A 462 6.44 13.73 11.80
N ALA A 463 7.31 14.09 12.75
CA ALA A 463 6.99 14.82 13.96
C ALA A 463 6.64 16.29 13.69
N TRP A 464 7.31 16.93 12.73
CA TRP A 464 6.90 18.26 12.24
C TRP A 464 5.48 18.23 11.66
N TYR A 465 5.10 17.09 11.08
CA TYR A 465 3.76 16.81 10.61
C TYR A 465 2.81 16.34 11.72
N ARG A 466 3.20 16.17 12.99
CA ARG A 466 2.31 15.73 14.09
C ARG A 466 1.95 16.85 15.06
N THR A 467 2.79 17.88 15.19
CA THR A 467 2.49 19.07 16.00
C THR A 467 1.28 19.83 15.46
N GLU A 468 0.44 20.34 16.36
CA GLU A 468 -0.61 21.32 16.01
C GLU A 468 0.03 22.46 15.19
N PRO A 469 -0.62 22.94 14.12
CA PRO A 469 -0.21 24.21 13.56
C PRO A 469 -0.39 25.26 14.66
N GLN A 470 0.72 25.80 15.17
CA GLN A 470 0.68 27.13 15.78
C GLN A 470 -0.01 28.07 14.79
N GLU A 471 -0.80 29.04 15.27
CA GLU A 471 -1.52 30.01 14.45
C GLU A 471 -0.63 30.59 13.33
N GLU A 472 -0.61 29.95 12.17
CA GLU A 472 0.22 30.31 11.02
C GLU A 472 -0.65 30.55 9.79
N ASP A 473 -0.12 31.45 8.94
CA ASP A 473 -0.70 32.05 7.74
C ASP A 473 -1.58 31.06 6.92
N PRO A 474 -2.80 31.43 6.48
CA PRO A 474 -3.67 30.56 5.66
C PRO A 474 -2.98 29.98 4.41
N GLU A 475 -2.00 30.67 3.83
CA GLU A 475 -1.18 30.15 2.72
C GLU A 475 -0.33 28.93 3.13
N VAL A 476 0.13 28.89 4.38
CA VAL A 476 0.90 27.77 4.92
C VAL A 476 0.02 26.54 5.10
N GLN A 477 -1.22 26.71 5.55
CA GLN A 477 -2.19 25.64 5.72
C GLN A 477 -2.60 25.00 4.39
N VAL A 478 -2.84 25.81 3.35
CA VAL A 478 -3.17 25.31 2.01
C VAL A 478 -2.01 24.49 1.44
N ALA A 479 -0.79 25.01 1.48
CA ALA A 479 0.37 24.28 0.96
C ALA A 479 0.79 23.09 1.85
N MET A 480 0.40 23.05 3.13
CA MET A 480 0.55 21.85 3.98
C MET A 480 -0.48 20.79 3.58
N GLN A 481 -1.73 21.21 3.34
CA GLN A 481 -2.80 20.33 2.89
C GLN A 481 -2.49 19.74 1.50
N GLU A 482 -1.93 20.52 0.57
CA GLU A 482 -1.48 20.01 -0.75
C GLU A 482 -0.42 18.91 -0.64
N VAL A 483 0.50 19.00 0.32
CA VAL A 483 1.50 17.93 0.53
C VAL A 483 0.94 16.74 1.28
N LEU A 484 0.01 16.96 2.21
CA LEU A 484 -0.73 15.86 2.84
C LEU A 484 -1.55 15.11 1.77
N ASP A 485 -2.27 15.82 0.91
CA ASP A 485 -2.98 15.25 -0.23
C ASP A 485 -1.99 14.56 -1.21
N GLY A 486 -0.78 15.12 -1.33
CA GLY A 486 0.36 14.54 -2.03
C GLY A 486 0.93 13.25 -1.42
N LEU A 487 0.69 12.96 -0.14
CA LEU A 487 1.05 11.68 0.50
C LEU A 487 0.04 10.58 0.21
N GLY A 488 -1.23 10.94 0.00
CA GLY A 488 -2.33 10.02 -0.30
C GLY A 488 -3.23 9.75 0.90
N ALA A 489 -4.53 9.55 0.65
CA ALA A 489 -5.56 9.30 1.65
C ALA A 489 -5.29 8.07 2.55
N ASP A 490 -4.80 6.95 2.01
CA ASP A 490 -4.56 5.72 2.79
C ASP A 490 -3.33 5.87 3.72
N LEU A 491 -2.28 6.54 3.20
CA LEU A 491 -1.08 6.91 3.97
C LEU A 491 -1.45 7.91 5.07
N LEU A 492 -2.32 8.88 4.76
CA LEU A 492 -2.85 9.83 5.71
C LEU A 492 -3.78 9.21 6.73
N GLU A 493 -4.62 8.24 6.37
CA GLU A 493 -5.55 7.58 7.29
C GLU A 493 -4.78 6.72 8.28
N HIS A 494 -3.76 5.97 7.82
CA HIS A 494 -2.86 5.25 8.72
C HIS A 494 -2.07 6.21 9.62
N PHE A 495 -1.57 7.32 9.06
CA PHE A 495 -0.91 8.38 9.83
C PHE A 495 -1.85 9.05 10.84
N ARG A 496 -3.11 9.31 10.48
CA ARG A 496 -4.15 9.89 11.36
C ARG A 496 -4.60 8.91 12.42
N ALA A 497 -4.70 7.61 12.11
CA ALA A 497 -4.93 6.56 13.10
C ALA A 497 -3.77 6.48 14.10
N SER A 498 -2.52 6.69 13.66
CA SER A 498 -1.37 6.82 14.57
C SER A 498 -1.42 8.10 15.44
N ARG A 499 -2.03 9.19 14.95
CA ARG A 499 -2.37 10.38 15.77
C ARG A 499 -3.58 10.14 16.70
N GLY A 500 -4.46 9.20 16.35
CA GLY A 500 -5.80 9.05 16.88
C GLY A 500 -5.99 7.83 17.78
N SER A 501 -5.23 7.71 18.87
CA SER A 501 -5.66 6.91 20.04
C SER A 501 -6.09 7.80 21.22
N ALA A 502 -6.37 9.09 20.98
CA ALA A 502 -6.74 10.04 22.02
C ALA A 502 -7.92 10.97 21.66
N ASP A 503 -8.65 10.75 20.57
CA ASP A 503 -9.83 11.57 20.28
C ASP A 503 -10.95 10.81 19.55
N THR A 504 -11.56 9.87 20.27
CA THR A 504 -12.94 9.47 19.99
C THR A 504 -13.78 9.75 21.23
N GLY A 505 -14.29 10.96 21.32
CA GLY A 505 -15.50 11.22 22.10
C GLY A 505 -15.49 12.48 22.98
N SER A 506 -15.71 13.64 22.37
CA SER A 506 -16.58 14.67 22.98
C SER A 506 -16.88 15.79 22.00
N ASN A 507 -17.80 15.55 21.06
CA ASN A 507 -18.58 16.65 20.51
C ASN A 507 -20.00 16.18 20.17
N GLU A 508 -20.72 15.72 21.19
CA GLU A 508 -22.19 15.66 21.13
C GLU A 508 -22.74 16.64 22.16
N GLY A 509 -23.46 17.64 21.64
CA GLY A 509 -23.92 18.80 22.38
C GLY A 509 -24.85 18.44 23.53
N ILE A 510 -24.45 18.83 24.74
CA ILE A 510 -25.38 19.07 25.83
C ILE A 510 -25.86 20.52 25.71
N ARG A 511 -26.99 20.71 25.02
CA ARG A 511 -27.86 21.88 25.24
C ARG A 511 -28.48 21.73 26.62
N ILE A 512 -28.07 22.54 27.59
CA ILE A 512 -28.87 22.81 28.79
C ILE A 512 -29.49 24.19 28.62
N ALA A 513 -30.82 24.21 28.66
CA ALA A 513 -31.62 25.43 28.71
C ALA A 513 -31.47 26.11 30.07
N ALA A 514 -31.17 27.41 30.04
CA ALA A 514 -31.79 28.46 30.85
C ALA A 514 -31.53 29.80 30.15
#